data_AF-A0A317PZY6-F1
#
_entry.id   AF-A0A317PZY6-F1
#
_cell.length_a   1.000
_cell.length_b   1.000
_cell.length_c   1.000
_cell.angle_alpha   90.00
_cell.angle_beta   90.00
_cell.angle_gamma   90.00
#
_symmetry.space_group_name_H-M   'P 1'
#
loop_
_entity.id
_entity.type
_entity.pdbx_description
1 polymer ?
#
loop_
_entity_poly.entity_id
_entity_poly.type
_entity_poly.pdbx_seq_one_letter_code
_entity_poly.pdbx_strand_id
1 'polypeptide(L)'
;MPVFIFLKKGGQITVVEKADATEATRLKAQGYEQQFEEITAPNAAKALARFRDIKQDEESIQHGFSTGAAFISLLVVLMFIISFFLQR
;
A
#
# COMPACT_ATOMS: atom_id res chain seq x y z
N MET A 1 1.89 25.54 -3.08
CA MET A 1 1.03 24.34 -3.15
C MET A 1 1.18 23.60 -1.83
N PRO A 2 0.09 23.30 -1.13
CA PRO A 2 0.16 22.67 0.19
C PRO A 2 0.62 21.21 0.11
N VAL A 3 1.25 20.75 1.20
CA VAL A 3 1.65 19.36 1.40
C VAL A 3 0.64 18.74 2.35
N PHE A 4 0.11 17.57 2.00
CA PHE A 4 -0.84 16.84 2.83
C PHE A 4 -0.19 15.58 3.39
N ILE A 5 -0.52 15.29 4.65
CA ILE A 5 -0.19 14.05 5.34
C ILE A 5 -1.46 13.21 5.54
N PHE A 6 -1.29 11.91 5.64
CA PHE A 6 -2.38 10.96 5.79
C PHE A 6 -2.30 10.28 7.14
N LEU A 7 -3.42 10.26 7.86
CA LEU A 7 -3.54 9.66 9.18
C LEU A 7 -4.56 8.52 9.12
N LYS A 8 -4.18 7.33 9.57
CA LYS A 8 -5.01 6.12 9.52
C LYS A 8 -5.41 5.67 10.91
N LYS A 9 -6.66 5.24 11.05
CA LYS A 9 -7.13 4.50 12.22
C LYS A 9 -8.08 3.40 11.77
N GLY A 10 -7.66 2.14 11.90
CA GLY A 10 -8.39 1.02 11.31
C GLY A 10 -8.55 1.17 9.80
N GLY A 11 -9.79 1.15 9.29
CA GLY A 11 -10.11 1.34 7.86
C GLY A 11 -10.29 2.80 7.43
N GLN A 12 -10.19 3.78 8.34
CA GLN A 12 -10.43 5.18 8.04
C GLN A 12 -9.12 5.93 7.76
N ILE A 13 -9.11 6.75 6.70
CA ILE A 13 -8.03 7.67 6.35
C ILE A 13 -8.54 9.10 6.48
N THR A 14 -7.77 9.94 7.18
CA THR A 14 -7.97 11.38 7.30
C THR A 14 -6.81 12.11 6.64
N VAL A 15 -7.11 13.17 5.89
CA VAL A 15 -6.13 14.01 5.21
C VAL A 15 -6.00 15.33 5.94
N VAL A 16 -4.79 15.71 6.30
CA VAL A 16 -4.51 16.96 7.00
C VAL A 16 -3.40 17.69 6.25
N GLU A 17 -3.49 19.00 6.14
CA GLU A 17 -2.39 19.79 5.61
C GLU A 17 -1.22 19.74 6.61
N LYS A 18 0.00 19.49 6.13
CA LYS A 18 1.20 19.37 6.97
C LYS A 18 1.46 20.62 7.82
N ALA A 19 1.04 21.78 7.32
CA ALA A 19 1.13 23.04 8.05
C ALA A 19 0.18 23.10 9.28
N ASP A 20 -0.91 22.31 9.28
CA ASP A 20 -1.84 22.19 10.40
C ASP A 20 -1.36 21.12 11.40
N ALA A 21 -0.31 21.48 12.14
CA ALA A 21 0.28 20.61 13.16
C ALA A 21 -0.69 20.35 14.33
N THR A 22 -1.64 21.26 14.57
CA THR A 22 -2.63 21.14 15.65
C THR A 22 -3.59 20.00 15.38
N GLU A 23 -4.19 19.97 14.18
CA GLU A 23 -5.14 18.91 13.82
C GLU A 23 -4.45 17.55 13.71
N ALA A 24 -3.23 17.51 13.14
CA ALA A 24 -2.43 16.31 13.09
C ALA A 24 -2.12 15.74 14.49
N THR A 25 -1.75 16.61 15.43
CA THR A 25 -1.47 16.20 16.83
C THR A 25 -2.73 15.71 17.52
N ARG A 26 -3.87 16.38 17.33
CA ARG A 26 -5.16 15.98 17.88
C ARG A 26 -5.58 14.58 17.40
N LEU A 27 -5.38 14.28 16.12
CA LEU A 27 -5.69 12.96 15.56
C LEU A 27 -4.73 11.89 16.06
N LYS A 28 -3.43 12.19 16.17
CA LYS A 28 -2.45 11.26 16.78
C LYS A 28 -2.83 10.90 18.22
N ALA A 29 -3.25 11.87 19.02
CA ALA A 29 -3.73 11.64 20.39
C ALA A 29 -4.99 10.74 20.45
N GLN A 30 -5.79 10.69 19.38
CA GLN A 30 -6.94 9.79 19.24
C GLN A 30 -6.57 8.39 18.75
N GLY A 31 -5.27 8.09 18.58
CA GLY A 31 -4.77 6.81 18.08
C GLY A 31 -4.76 6.70 16.56
N TYR A 32 -4.72 7.82 15.84
CA TYR A 32 -4.40 7.78 14.41
C TYR A 32 -2.89 7.67 14.20
N GLU A 33 -2.49 6.81 13.28
CA GLU A 33 -1.11 6.61 12.88
C GLU A 33 -0.85 7.35 11.57
N GLN A 34 0.19 8.18 11.56
CA GLN A 34 0.61 8.86 10.35
C GLN A 34 1.20 7.85 9.37
N GLN A 35 0.72 7.88 8.13
CA GLN A 35 1.25 7.08 7.03
C GLN A 35 2.54 7.73 6.50
N PHE A 36 3.38 6.96 5.83
CA PHE A 36 4.67 7.44 5.32
C PHE A 36 4.51 8.47 4.19
N GLU A 37 3.40 8.41 3.45
CA GLU A 37 3.16 9.23 2.29
C GLU A 37 2.89 10.69 2.67
N GLU A 38 3.58 11.59 1.96
CA GLU A 38 3.27 13.01 1.93
C GLU A 38 3.02 13.42 0.48
N ILE A 39 1.91 14.13 0.22
CA ILE A 39 1.49 14.45 -1.14
C ILE A 39 1.29 15.96 -1.28
N THR A 40 2.05 16.56 -2.18
CA THR A 40 1.82 17.94 -2.63
C THR A 40 0.65 17.95 -3.61
N ALA A 41 -0.42 18.66 -3.27
CA ALA A 41 -1.60 18.76 -4.13
C ALA A 41 -2.28 20.13 -4.01
N PRO A 42 -3.15 20.51 -4.96
CA PRO A 42 -3.91 21.75 -4.83
C PRO A 42 -4.93 21.75 -3.69
N ASN A 43 -5.42 20.57 -3.28
CA ASN A 43 -6.39 20.41 -2.21
C ASN A 43 -6.38 18.97 -1.65
N ALA A 44 -7.02 18.78 -0.50
CA ALA A 44 -7.09 17.50 0.20
C ALA A 44 -7.76 16.39 -0.63
N ALA A 45 -8.76 16.72 -1.46
CA ALA A 45 -9.44 15.73 -2.29
C ALA A 45 -8.51 15.14 -3.37
N LYS A 46 -7.71 15.98 -4.02
CA LYS A 46 -6.68 15.54 -4.97
C LYS A 46 -5.55 14.79 -4.28
N ALA A 47 -5.15 15.21 -3.08
CA ALA A 47 -4.17 14.48 -2.28
C ALA A 47 -4.67 13.07 -1.92
N LEU A 48 -5.93 12.96 -1.48
CA LEU A 48 -6.56 11.68 -1.16
C LEU A 48 -6.68 10.75 -2.36
N ALA A 49 -7.09 11.29 -3.52
CA ALA A 49 -7.15 10.51 -4.75
C ALA A 49 -5.77 9.93 -5.08
N ARG A 50 -4.72 10.77 -5.05
CA ARG A 50 -3.36 10.32 -5.34
C ARG A 50 -2.84 9.30 -4.31
N PHE A 51 -3.19 9.47 -3.04
CA PHE A 51 -2.86 8.49 -2.00
C PHE A 51 -3.51 7.13 -2.26
N ARG A 52 -4.79 7.13 -2.66
CA ARG A 52 -5.51 5.89 -3.01
C ARG A 52 -4.88 5.19 -4.21
N ASP A 53 -4.50 5.95 -5.24
CA ASP A 53 -3.79 5.38 -6.40
C ASP A 53 -2.50 4.68 -5.96
N ILE A 54 -1.69 5.33 -5.12
CA ILE A 54 -0.43 4.75 -4.61
C ILE A 54 -0.68 3.47 -3.79
N LYS A 55 -1.68 3.48 -2.90
CA LYS A 55 -2.00 2.29 -2.09
C LYS A 55 -2.55 1.14 -2.91
N GLN A 56 -3.34 1.42 -3.95
CA GLN A 56 -3.79 0.40 -4.89
C GLN A 56 -2.61 -0.21 -5.66
N ASP A 57 -1.65 0.60 -6.07
CA ASP A 57 -0.42 0.12 -6.72
C ASP A 57 0.40 -0.76 -5.77
N GLU A 58 0.57 -0.38 -4.50
CA GLU A 58 1.28 -1.19 -3.50
C GLU A 58 0.62 -2.56 -3.24
N GLU A 59 -0.71 -2.59 -3.07
CA GLU A 59 -1.45 -3.85 -2.91
C GLU A 59 -1.29 -4.74 -4.16
N SER A 60 -1.35 -4.14 -5.36
CA SER A 60 -1.16 -4.87 -6.61
C SER A 60 0.24 -5.48 -6.74
N ILE A 61 1.27 -4.77 -6.29
CA ILE A 61 2.66 -5.25 -6.31
C ILE A 61 2.83 -6.41 -5.32
N GLN A 62 2.31 -6.29 -4.08
CA GLN A 62 2.39 -7.38 -3.10
C GLN A 62 1.72 -8.66 -3.61
N HIS A 63 0.52 -8.55 -4.18
CA HIS A 63 -0.17 -9.68 -4.77
C HIS A 63 0.57 -10.25 -5.99
N GLY A 64 1.17 -9.39 -6.83
CA GLY A 64 1.99 -9.80 -7.97
C GLY A 64 3.20 -10.64 -7.57
N PHE A 65 3.93 -10.24 -6.52
CA PHE A 65 5.06 -11.02 -5.99
C PHE A 65 4.61 -12.35 -5.36
N SER A 66 3.52 -12.34 -4.58
CA SER A 66 3.00 -13.55 -3.94
C SER A 66 2.52 -14.59 -4.94
N THR A 67 1.79 -14.16 -5.97
CA THR A 67 1.27 -15.04 -7.02
C THR A 67 2.35 -15.57 -7.95
N GLY A 68 3.33 -14.73 -8.31
CA GLY A 68 4.46 -15.15 -9.15
C GLY A 68 5.32 -16.24 -8.51
N ALA A 69 5.66 -16.10 -7.23
CA ALA A 69 6.43 -17.11 -6.50
C ALA A 69 5.66 -18.44 -6.40
N ALA A 70 4.38 -18.40 -6.05
CA ALA A 70 3.53 -19.59 -5.97
C ALA A 70 3.42 -20.32 -7.32
N PHE A 71 3.28 -19.57 -8.42
CA PHE A 71 3.23 -20.13 -9.78
C PHE A 71 4.54 -20.82 -10.17
N ILE A 72 5.69 -20.19 -9.90
CA ILE A 72 7.02 -20.78 -10.18
C ILE A 72 7.22 -22.05 -9.35
N SER A 73 6.88 -22.03 -8.06
CA SER A 73 6.99 -23.22 -7.20
C SER A 73 6.17 -24.40 -7.73
N LEU A 74 4.94 -24.16 -8.19
CA LEU A 74 4.09 -25.18 -8.80
C LEU A 74 4.71 -25.75 -10.09
N LEU A 75 5.27 -24.89 -10.95
CA LEU A 75 5.94 -25.33 -12.19
C LEU A 75 7.16 -26.22 -11.90
N VAL A 76 7.99 -25.87 -10.91
CA VAL A 76 9.16 -26.67 -10.54
C VAL A 76 8.74 -28.06 -10.06
N VAL A 77 7.73 -28.15 -9.20
CA VAL A 77 7.20 -29.44 -8.72
C VAL A 77 6.67 -30.27 -9.89
N LEU A 78 5.92 -29.66 -10.81
CA LEU A 78 5.40 -30.35 -11.99
C LEU A 78 6.52 -30.86 -12.90
N MET A 79 7.55 -30.05 -13.18
CA MET A 79 8.70 -30.47 -13.97
C MET A 79 9.47 -31.61 -13.29
N PHE A 80 9.56 -31.60 -11.95
CA PHE A 80 10.19 -32.68 -11.20
C PHE A 80 9.42 -34.00 -11.33
N ILE A 81 8.09 -33.95 -11.22
CA ILE A 81 7.21 -35.12 -11.44
C ILE A 81 7.37 -35.66 -12.86
N ILE A 82 7.30 -34.78 -13.86
CA ILE A 82 7.44 -35.17 -15.28
C ILE A 82 8.81 -35.84 -15.52
N SER A 83 9.89 -35.22 -15.03
CA SER A 83 11.25 -35.76 -15.15
C SER A 83 11.40 -37.12 -14.48
N PHE A 84 10.80 -37.30 -13.29
CA PHE A 84 10.81 -38.57 -12.57
C PHE A 84 10.11 -39.69 -13.35
N PHE A 85 8.99 -39.39 -14.01
CA PHE A 85 8.28 -40.36 -14.86
C PHE A 85 9.02 -40.66 -16.18
N LEU A 86 9.78 -39.72 -16.74
CA LEU A 86 10.56 -39.90 -17.98
C LEU A 86 11.88 -40.67 -17.77
N GLN A 87 12.44 -40.64 -16.56
CA GLN A 87 13.68 -41.34 -16.21
C GLN A 87 13.48 -42.75 -15.67
N ARG A 88 12.22 -43.19 -15.52
CA ARG A 88 11.83 -44.53 -15.08
C ARG A 88 11.44 -45.38 -16.28
#